data_AF-A0AA36I4X0-F1
#
_entry.id   AF-A0AA36I4X0-F1
#
_cell.length_a   1.000
_cell.length_b   1.000
_cell.length_c   1.000
_cell.angle_alpha   90.00
_cell.angle_beta   90.00
_cell.angle_gamma   90.00
#
_symmetry.space_group_name_H-M   'P 1'
#
loop_
_entity.id
_entity.type
_entity.pdbx_description
1 polymer ?
#
loop_
_entity_poly.entity_id
_entity_poly.type
_entity_poly.pdbx_seq_one_letter_code
_entity_poly.pdbx_strand_id
1 'polypeptide(L)'
;MAAELQQSHLRAALAENMRQIRSCEQQAKRRAASLEAGGLTSLSVKKVLAVYTLSEWQKEAALQAAQQLTTLKAEHPQYPTSALVDRMFLQADLNDLLCMFDDTNVQWEQAVRFARQMLAERGVFSWVKKQNLAHGTAPLSADVFDRLKREMRDNALPAPAPATSRGIRKAVARWRARWSVRRAKLRETDQVDPELLRQKVHMFWRTVSSVTAKCHALEQARKRSRLLKKAGGLSSSDLVWLLSRKSAAD
;
A
#
# COMPACT_ATOMS: atom_id res chain seq x y z
N MET A 1 -33.15 -11.40 -49.92
CA MET A 1 -32.12 -12.30 -49.35
C MET A 1 -30.81 -11.59 -48.99
N ALA A 2 -29.96 -11.13 -49.93
CA ALA A 2 -28.66 -10.52 -49.57
C ALA A 2 -28.78 -9.24 -48.71
N ALA A 3 -29.74 -8.36 -49.05
CA ALA A 3 -29.99 -7.14 -48.29
C ALA A 3 -30.54 -7.40 -46.87
N GLU A 4 -31.34 -8.44 -46.69
CA GLU A 4 -31.91 -8.81 -45.38
C GLU A 4 -30.85 -9.43 -44.46
N LEU A 5 -29.94 -10.24 -45.02
CA LEU A 5 -28.77 -10.76 -44.31
C LEU A 5 -27.82 -9.63 -43.88
N GLN A 6 -27.63 -8.62 -44.74
CA GLN A 6 -26.81 -7.47 -44.40
C GLN A 6 -27.47 -6.58 -43.33
N GLN A 7 -28.80 -6.43 -43.39
CA GLN A 7 -29.56 -5.68 -42.38
C GLN A 7 -29.55 -6.39 -41.01
N SER A 8 -29.66 -7.72 -40.97
CA SER A 8 -29.59 -8.48 -39.72
C SER A 8 -28.19 -8.43 -39.10
N HIS A 9 -27.15 -8.53 -39.92
CA HIS A 9 -25.76 -8.38 -39.48
C HIS A 9 -25.48 -7.00 -38.88
N LEU A 10 -25.94 -5.92 -39.54
CA LEU A 10 -25.79 -4.55 -39.03
C LEU A 10 -26.55 -4.33 -37.70
N ARG A 11 -27.74 -4.90 -37.55
CA ARG A 11 -28.50 -4.84 -36.27
C ARG A 11 -27.77 -5.58 -35.15
N ALA A 12 -27.18 -6.74 -35.43
CA ALA A 12 -26.39 -7.49 -34.46
C ALA A 12 -25.13 -6.71 -34.04
N ALA A 13 -24.40 -6.14 -35.01
CA ALA A 13 -23.23 -5.32 -34.73
C ALA A 13 -23.57 -4.06 -33.92
N LEU A 14 -24.70 -3.40 -34.20
CA LEU A 14 -25.16 -2.24 -33.44
C LEU A 14 -25.54 -2.63 -32.00
N ALA A 15 -26.25 -3.75 -31.81
CA ALA A 15 -26.59 -4.24 -30.48
C ALA A 15 -25.34 -4.59 -29.65
N GLU A 16 -24.33 -5.18 -30.27
CA GLU A 16 -23.05 -5.47 -29.62
C GLU A 16 -22.29 -4.20 -29.27
N ASN A 17 -22.18 -3.23 -30.19
CA ASN A 17 -21.58 -1.93 -29.90
C ASN A 17 -22.29 -1.20 -28.74
N MET A 18 -23.62 -1.25 -28.69
CA MET A 18 -24.37 -0.66 -27.57
C MET A 18 -24.07 -1.35 -26.24
N ARG A 19 -23.91 -2.68 -26.22
CA ARG A 19 -23.50 -3.42 -25.02
C ARG A 19 -22.09 -3.02 -24.58
N GLN A 20 -21.16 -2.90 -25.53
CA GLN A 20 -19.79 -2.49 -25.26
C GLN A 20 -19.72 -1.06 -24.70
N ILE A 21 -20.45 -0.12 -25.29
CA ILE A 21 -20.53 1.26 -24.80
C ILE A 21 -21.06 1.28 -23.37
N ARG A 22 -22.17 0.60 -23.07
CA ARG A 22 -22.73 0.53 -21.71
C ARG A 22 -21.74 -0.08 -20.70
N SER A 23 -21.01 -1.12 -21.10
CA SER A 23 -19.97 -1.74 -20.28
C SER A 23 -18.83 -0.75 -20.00
N CYS A 24 -18.34 -0.04 -21.03
CA CYS A 24 -17.30 0.97 -20.91
C CYS A 24 -17.73 2.14 -20.02
N GLU A 25 -18.96 2.64 -20.17
CA GLU A 25 -19.53 3.69 -19.34
C GLU A 25 -19.64 3.25 -17.87
N GLN A 26 -20.13 2.03 -17.62
CA GLN A 26 -20.22 1.50 -16.27
C GLN A 26 -18.84 1.32 -15.64
N GLN A 27 -17.85 0.88 -16.41
CA GLN A 27 -16.46 0.80 -15.95
C GLN A 27 -15.87 2.17 -15.65
N ALA A 28 -16.14 3.18 -16.49
CA ALA A 28 -15.69 4.55 -16.26
C ALA A 28 -16.30 5.12 -14.97
N LYS A 29 -17.60 4.92 -14.74
CA LYS A 29 -18.28 5.30 -13.49
C LYS A 29 -17.67 4.63 -12.27
N ARG A 30 -17.42 3.32 -12.34
CA ARG A 30 -16.77 2.57 -11.24
C ARG A 30 -15.35 3.07 -10.97
N ARG A 31 -14.58 3.39 -12.01
CA ARG A 31 -13.23 3.96 -11.87
C ARG A 31 -13.28 5.36 -11.25
N ALA A 32 -14.20 6.22 -11.67
CA ALA A 32 -14.39 7.55 -11.09
C ALA A 32 -14.74 7.45 -9.59
N ALA A 33 -15.71 6.62 -9.21
CA ALA A 33 -16.06 6.41 -7.81
C ALA A 33 -14.89 5.83 -6.99
N SER A 34 -14.13 4.90 -7.57
CA SER A 34 -12.94 4.34 -6.91
C SER A 34 -11.87 5.41 -6.70
N LEU A 35 -11.65 6.30 -7.67
CA LEU A 35 -10.71 7.42 -7.57
C LEU A 35 -11.08 8.39 -6.43
N GLU A 36 -12.36 8.71 -6.28
CA GLU A 36 -12.85 9.51 -5.15
C GLU A 36 -12.61 8.83 -3.80
N ALA A 37 -12.76 7.51 -3.75
CA ALA A 37 -12.44 6.67 -2.59
C ALA A 37 -10.92 6.35 -2.45
N GLY A 38 -10.05 7.11 -3.11
CA GLY A 38 -8.60 6.94 -3.03
C GLY A 38 -8.07 5.66 -3.67
N GLY A 39 -8.71 5.20 -4.74
CA GLY A 39 -8.37 3.97 -5.49
C GLY A 39 -8.87 2.69 -4.84
N LEU A 40 -9.80 2.79 -3.89
CA LEU A 40 -10.39 1.66 -3.19
C LEU A 40 -11.66 1.17 -3.92
N THR A 41 -11.90 -0.13 -3.87
CA THR A 41 -13.20 -0.71 -4.26
C THR A 41 -14.17 -0.66 -3.08
N SER A 42 -15.47 -0.85 -3.31
CA SER A 42 -16.48 -0.89 -2.24
C SER A 42 -16.13 -1.92 -1.14
N LEU A 43 -15.66 -3.11 -1.52
CA LEU A 43 -15.21 -4.12 -0.56
C LEU A 43 -13.94 -3.69 0.19
N SER A 44 -13.01 -3.02 -0.50
CA SER A 44 -11.81 -2.48 0.16
C SER A 44 -12.16 -1.37 1.15
N VAL A 45 -13.17 -0.55 0.87
CA VAL A 45 -13.70 0.43 1.83
C VAL A 45 -14.20 -0.29 3.09
N LYS A 46 -15.03 -1.33 2.96
CA LYS A 46 -15.50 -2.13 4.10
C LYS A 46 -14.36 -2.75 4.90
N LYS A 47 -13.32 -3.25 4.23
CA LYS A 47 -12.09 -3.74 4.89
C LYS A 47 -11.39 -2.67 5.73
N VAL A 48 -11.25 -1.46 5.20
CA VAL A 48 -10.62 -0.34 5.91
C VAL A 48 -11.46 0.07 7.12
N LEU A 49 -12.78 0.16 6.95
CA LEU A 49 -13.72 0.46 8.05
C LEU A 49 -13.67 -0.61 9.14
N ALA A 50 -13.65 -1.89 8.75
CA ALA A 50 -13.52 -3.01 9.70
C ALA A 50 -12.17 -2.97 10.45
N VAL A 51 -11.08 -2.59 9.79
CA VAL A 51 -9.80 -2.37 10.49
C VAL A 51 -9.92 -1.23 11.49
N TYR A 52 -10.54 -0.11 11.09
CA TYR A 52 -10.70 1.06 11.96
C TYR A 52 -11.51 0.72 13.22
N THR A 53 -12.66 0.07 13.07
CA THR A 53 -13.54 -0.32 14.18
C THR A 53 -12.90 -1.37 15.10
N LEU A 54 -12.33 -2.44 14.54
CA LEU A 54 -11.72 -3.52 15.34
C LEU A 54 -10.40 -3.12 15.99
N SER A 55 -9.76 -2.06 15.50
CA SER A 55 -8.54 -1.50 16.11
C SER A 55 -8.80 -0.52 17.23
N GLU A 56 -10.03 -0.43 17.74
CA GLU A 56 -10.46 0.56 18.73
C GLU A 56 -10.20 2.00 18.25
N TRP A 57 -10.60 2.29 17.01
CA TRP A 57 -10.51 3.62 16.40
C TRP A 57 -9.06 4.09 16.14
N GLN A 58 -8.11 3.17 16.01
CA GLN A 58 -6.73 3.51 15.63
C GLN A 58 -6.63 3.85 14.14
N LYS A 59 -6.64 5.14 13.86
CA LYS A 59 -6.57 5.69 12.50
C LYS A 59 -5.35 5.23 11.69
N GLU A 60 -4.20 5.06 12.34
CA GLU A 60 -2.98 4.58 11.67
C GLU A 60 -3.14 3.18 11.07
N ALA A 61 -3.88 2.29 11.75
CA ALA A 61 -4.13 0.93 11.29
C ALA A 61 -4.94 0.96 9.99
N ALA A 62 -6.02 1.74 10.00
CA ALA A 62 -6.93 1.91 8.88
C ALA A 62 -6.25 2.59 7.68
N LEU A 63 -5.41 3.61 7.93
CA LEU A 63 -4.62 4.25 6.89
C LEU A 63 -3.67 3.26 6.23
N GLN A 64 -2.96 2.45 7.02
CA GLN A 64 -2.07 1.43 6.49
C GLN A 64 -2.83 0.39 5.66
N ALA A 65 -4.06 0.03 6.06
CA ALA A 65 -4.93 -0.87 5.31
C ALA A 65 -5.31 -0.27 3.95
N ALA A 66 -5.74 1.00 3.95
CA ALA A 66 -6.10 1.71 2.74
C ALA A 66 -4.92 1.80 1.75
N GLN A 67 -3.73 2.08 2.26
CA GLN A 67 -2.50 2.15 1.47
C GLN A 67 -2.06 0.81 0.87
N GLN A 68 -2.38 -0.32 1.51
CA GLN A 68 -2.11 -1.66 0.98
C GLN A 68 -3.15 -2.12 -0.04
N LEU A 69 -4.40 -1.63 0.07
CA LEU A 69 -5.53 -2.05 -0.77
C LEU A 69 -5.77 -1.13 -1.97
N THR A 70 -5.21 0.07 -1.98
CA THR A 70 -5.38 1.02 -3.07
C THR A 70 -4.69 0.55 -4.35
N THR A 71 -5.33 0.84 -5.48
CA THR A 71 -4.77 0.64 -6.82
C THR A 71 -3.88 1.81 -7.26
N LEU A 72 -3.86 2.90 -6.50
CA LEU A 72 -3.11 4.10 -6.83
C LEU A 72 -1.65 4.00 -6.38
N LYS A 73 -0.78 4.67 -7.13
CA LYS A 73 0.62 4.88 -6.73
C LYS A 73 0.69 5.91 -5.61
N ALA A 74 1.71 5.80 -4.76
CA ALA A 74 1.94 6.71 -3.63
C ALA A 74 2.07 8.19 -4.01
N GLU A 75 2.49 8.48 -5.25
CA GLU A 75 2.63 9.84 -5.79
C GLU A 75 1.30 10.46 -6.25
N HIS A 76 0.22 9.69 -6.30
CA HIS A 76 -1.06 10.16 -6.80
C HIS A 76 -1.70 11.15 -5.81
N PRO A 77 -2.30 12.27 -6.26
CA PRO A 77 -2.92 13.26 -5.37
C PRO A 77 -4.04 12.69 -4.48
N GLN A 78 -4.75 11.67 -4.99
CA GLN A 78 -5.82 10.97 -4.27
C GLN A 78 -5.33 9.71 -3.53
N TYR A 79 -4.02 9.51 -3.39
CA TYR A 79 -3.52 8.39 -2.61
C TYR A 79 -4.07 8.44 -1.17
N PRO A 80 -4.40 7.30 -0.53
CA PRO A 80 -5.04 7.29 0.78
C PRO A 80 -4.27 8.10 1.83
N THR A 81 -4.96 9.07 2.41
CA THR A 81 -4.46 9.91 3.50
C THR A 81 -5.28 9.69 4.77
N SER A 82 -4.75 10.19 5.87
CA SER A 82 -5.43 10.20 7.17
C SER A 82 -6.84 10.83 7.06
N ALA A 83 -6.98 11.97 6.37
CA ALA A 83 -8.26 12.65 6.17
C ALA A 83 -9.27 11.84 5.34
N LEU A 84 -8.79 10.99 4.42
CA LEU A 84 -9.67 10.11 3.66
C LEU A 84 -10.36 9.09 4.58
N VAL A 85 -9.63 8.50 5.53
CA VAL A 85 -10.18 7.53 6.48
C VAL A 85 -11.30 8.14 7.34
N ASP A 86 -11.10 9.37 7.83
CA ASP A 86 -12.16 10.07 8.58
C ASP A 86 -13.39 10.27 7.74
N ARG A 87 -13.21 10.76 6.50
CA ARG A 87 -14.31 11.01 5.57
C ARG A 87 -15.06 9.72 5.26
N MET A 88 -14.35 8.63 5.00
CA MET A 88 -14.96 7.32 4.73
C MET A 88 -15.80 6.84 5.92
N PHE A 89 -15.32 7.05 7.15
CA PHE A 89 -16.06 6.66 8.34
C PHE A 89 -17.29 7.55 8.57
N LEU A 90 -17.15 8.88 8.43
CA LEU A 90 -18.25 9.82 8.61
C LEU A 90 -19.34 9.69 7.53
N GLN A 91 -18.99 9.21 6.34
CA GLN A 91 -19.93 8.96 5.25
C GLN A 91 -20.52 7.54 5.28
N ALA A 92 -20.01 6.65 6.12
CA ALA A 92 -20.52 5.29 6.22
C ALA A 92 -21.91 5.29 6.86
N ASP A 93 -22.84 4.57 6.26
CA ASP A 93 -24.15 4.36 6.86
C ASP A 93 -24.02 3.51 8.12
N LEU A 94 -24.66 3.95 9.21
CA LEU A 94 -24.60 3.27 10.49
C LEU A 94 -25.21 1.87 10.39
N ASN A 95 -26.30 1.70 9.64
CA ASN A 95 -26.94 0.38 9.49
C ASN A 95 -26.02 -0.59 8.73
N ASP A 96 -25.36 -0.16 7.65
CA ASP A 96 -24.36 -1.00 6.96
C ASP A 96 -23.16 -1.33 7.86
N LEU A 97 -22.71 -0.40 8.71
CA LEU A 97 -21.64 -0.67 9.69
C LEU A 97 -22.06 -1.71 10.74
N LEU A 98 -23.32 -1.69 11.20
CA LEU A 98 -23.81 -2.68 12.16
C LEU A 98 -23.86 -4.09 11.56
N CYS A 99 -24.04 -4.23 10.24
CA CYS A 99 -23.93 -5.51 9.55
C CYS A 99 -22.52 -6.13 9.64
N MET A 100 -21.50 -5.41 10.12
CA MET A 100 -20.19 -5.97 10.42
C MET A 100 -20.24 -7.07 11.50
N PHE A 101 -21.23 -7.00 12.40
CA PHE A 101 -21.43 -7.97 13.48
C PHE A 101 -22.43 -9.08 13.12
N ASP A 102 -22.92 -9.07 11.89
CA ASP A 102 -23.82 -10.08 11.36
C ASP A 102 -23.04 -11.12 10.54
N ASP A 103 -22.97 -12.34 11.08
CA ASP A 103 -22.26 -13.46 10.45
C ASP A 103 -22.90 -13.92 9.13
N THR A 104 -24.12 -13.47 8.80
CA THR A 104 -24.79 -13.81 7.54
C THR A 104 -24.33 -12.95 6.37
N ASN A 105 -23.71 -11.79 6.63
CA ASN A 105 -23.30 -10.87 5.58
C ASN A 105 -21.90 -11.23 5.04
N VAL A 106 -21.89 -11.98 3.94
CA VAL A 106 -20.66 -12.47 3.27
C VAL A 106 -19.64 -11.36 2.96
N GLN A 107 -20.08 -10.15 2.62
CA GLN A 107 -19.14 -9.06 2.32
C GLN A 107 -18.45 -8.56 3.58
N TRP A 108 -19.20 -8.41 4.66
CA TRP A 108 -18.68 -7.98 5.95
C TRP A 108 -17.86 -9.07 6.63
N GLU A 109 -18.24 -10.34 6.52
CA GLU A 109 -17.45 -11.48 6.98
C GLU A 109 -16.05 -11.46 6.35
N GLN A 110 -15.96 -11.27 5.03
CA GLN A 110 -14.68 -11.15 4.34
C GLN A 110 -13.87 -9.92 4.78
N ALA A 111 -14.55 -8.80 5.05
CA ALA A 111 -13.92 -7.58 5.52
C ALA A 111 -13.37 -7.73 6.95
N VAL A 112 -14.14 -8.31 7.86
CA VAL A 112 -13.77 -8.60 9.26
C VAL A 112 -12.63 -9.60 9.33
N ARG A 113 -12.69 -10.68 8.54
CA ARG A 113 -11.62 -11.67 8.48
C ARG A 113 -10.30 -11.05 8.00
N PHE A 114 -10.37 -10.19 6.98
CA PHE A 114 -9.22 -9.42 6.53
C PHE A 114 -8.70 -8.49 7.62
N ALA A 115 -9.58 -7.77 8.30
CA ALA A 115 -9.21 -6.83 9.34
C ALA A 115 -8.51 -7.52 10.52
N ARG A 116 -9.07 -8.61 11.03
CA ARG A 116 -8.44 -9.48 12.05
C ARG A 116 -7.06 -9.96 11.60
N GLN A 117 -6.92 -10.38 10.34
CA GLN A 117 -5.65 -10.86 9.82
C GLN A 117 -4.62 -9.73 9.78
N MET A 118 -5.04 -8.56 9.31
CA MET A 118 -4.18 -7.40 9.22
C MET A 118 -3.74 -6.90 10.59
N LEU A 119 -4.64 -6.89 11.59
CA LEU A 119 -4.31 -6.49 12.96
C LEU A 119 -3.34 -7.46 13.62
N ALA A 120 -3.56 -8.77 13.48
CA ALA A 120 -2.61 -9.79 13.92
C ALA A 120 -1.22 -9.58 13.27
N GLU A 121 -1.16 -9.39 11.95
CA GLU A 121 0.10 -9.14 11.26
C GLU A 121 0.78 -7.82 11.68
N ARG A 122 -0.01 -6.77 11.97
CA ARG A 122 0.47 -5.48 12.49
C ARG A 122 1.05 -5.62 13.90
N GLY A 123 0.45 -6.46 14.74
CA GLY A 123 0.96 -6.83 16.06
C GLY A 123 2.35 -7.44 15.97
N VAL A 124 2.52 -8.44 15.09
CA VAL A 124 3.84 -9.05 14.81
C VAL A 124 4.83 -8.01 14.29
N PHE A 125 4.41 -7.13 13.38
CA PHE A 125 5.28 -6.09 12.83
C PHE A 125 5.82 -5.16 13.92
N SER A 126 4.91 -4.70 14.78
CA SER A 126 5.25 -3.84 15.92
C SER A 126 6.18 -4.55 16.89
N TRP A 127 5.95 -5.84 17.15
CA TRP A 127 6.84 -6.66 17.96
C TRP A 127 8.24 -6.80 17.33
N VAL A 128 8.35 -7.16 16.04
CA VAL A 128 9.65 -7.27 15.34
C VAL A 128 10.39 -5.93 15.36
N LYS A 129 9.68 -4.81 15.17
CA LYS A 129 10.29 -3.47 15.26
C LYS A 129 10.87 -3.21 16.65
N LYS A 130 10.14 -3.55 17.72
CA LYS A 130 10.63 -3.44 19.11
C LYS A 130 11.85 -4.32 19.35
N GLN A 131 11.83 -5.57 18.88
CA GLN A 131 12.96 -6.51 18.99
C GLN A 131 14.22 -5.97 18.29
N ASN A 132 14.08 -5.49 17.05
CA ASN A 132 15.19 -4.91 16.30
C ASN A 132 15.79 -3.68 17.00
N LEU A 133 14.96 -2.85 17.64
CA LEU A 133 15.41 -1.67 18.37
C LEU A 133 16.12 -2.04 19.69
N ALA A 134 15.59 -3.04 20.41
CA ALA A 134 16.14 -3.45 21.70
C ALA A 134 17.48 -4.19 21.58
N HIS A 135 17.55 -5.14 20.64
CA HIS A 135 18.66 -6.10 20.53
C HIS A 135 19.57 -5.86 19.33
N GLY A 136 19.19 -5.00 18.37
CA GLY A 136 19.97 -4.74 17.16
C GLY A 136 19.98 -5.88 16.14
N THR A 137 19.37 -7.02 16.47
CA THR A 137 19.28 -8.22 15.64
C THR A 137 17.84 -8.53 15.25
N ALA A 138 17.66 -9.09 14.05
CA ALA A 138 16.34 -9.45 13.54
C ALA A 138 15.92 -10.84 14.07
N PRO A 139 14.71 -11.00 14.64
CA PRO A 139 14.23 -12.30 15.13
C PRO A 139 14.27 -13.40 14.07
N LEU A 140 14.50 -14.64 14.52
CA LEU A 140 14.55 -15.80 13.64
C LEU A 140 13.18 -16.01 12.99
N SER A 141 13.17 -16.67 11.82
CA SER A 141 11.92 -16.96 11.13
C SER A 141 11.01 -17.91 11.93
N ALA A 142 11.56 -18.72 12.83
CA ALA A 142 10.76 -19.55 13.74
C ALA A 142 9.99 -18.66 14.73
N ASP A 143 10.68 -17.76 15.44
CA ASP A 143 10.06 -16.87 16.44
C ASP A 143 9.00 -15.95 15.84
N VAL A 144 9.28 -15.39 14.65
CA VAL A 144 8.30 -14.56 13.92
C VAL A 144 7.05 -15.38 13.57
N PHE A 145 7.25 -16.65 13.19
CA PHE A 145 6.14 -17.52 12.85
C PHE A 145 5.32 -17.94 14.08
N ASP A 146 5.97 -18.26 15.19
CA ASP A 146 5.30 -18.58 16.44
C ASP A 146 4.56 -17.38 17.03
N ARG A 147 5.12 -16.17 16.89
CA ARG A 147 4.42 -14.94 17.22
C ARG A 147 3.20 -14.74 16.33
N LEU A 148 3.35 -14.90 15.01
CA LEU A 148 2.22 -14.79 14.07
C LEU A 148 1.12 -15.80 14.40
N LYS A 149 1.47 -17.04 14.76
CA LYS A 149 0.51 -18.06 15.16
C LYS A 149 -0.27 -17.68 16.41
N ARG A 150 0.39 -17.08 17.40
CA ARG A 150 -0.27 -16.55 18.62
C ARG A 150 -1.22 -15.41 18.27
N GLU A 151 -0.74 -14.39 17.58
CA GLU A 151 -1.55 -13.21 17.20
C GLU A 151 -2.77 -13.61 16.34
N MET A 152 -2.63 -14.61 15.46
CA MET A 152 -3.77 -15.12 14.68
C MET A 152 -4.81 -15.82 15.56
N ARG A 153 -4.39 -16.59 16.56
CA ARG A 153 -5.32 -17.21 17.53
C ARG A 153 -6.03 -16.16 18.37
N ASP A 154 -5.31 -15.15 18.84
CA ASP A 154 -5.86 -14.05 19.65
C ASP A 154 -6.90 -13.24 18.86
N ASN A 155 -6.74 -13.17 17.54
CA ASN A 155 -7.68 -12.52 16.62
C ASN A 155 -8.74 -13.48 16.04
N ALA A 156 -8.99 -14.64 16.68
CA ALA A 156 -9.99 -15.63 16.27
C ALA A 156 -9.85 -16.08 14.80
N LEU A 157 -8.61 -16.22 14.32
CA LEU A 157 -8.30 -16.75 12.99
C LEU A 157 -7.67 -18.14 13.07
N PRO A 158 -7.90 -18.99 12.04
CA PRO A 158 -7.23 -20.27 11.97
C PRO A 158 -5.71 -20.04 11.92
N ALA A 159 -4.99 -20.82 12.73
CA ALA A 159 -3.53 -20.76 12.75
C ALA A 159 -2.98 -21.05 11.34
N PRO A 160 -1.96 -20.31 10.88
CA PRO A 160 -1.32 -20.61 9.60
C PRO A 160 -0.68 -22.01 9.67
N ALA A 161 -0.89 -22.83 8.63
CA ALA A 161 -0.35 -24.18 8.57
C ALA A 161 0.99 -24.23 7.79
N PRO A 162 2.11 -24.41 8.50
CA PRO A 162 3.23 -25.13 7.93
C PRO A 162 3.85 -26.11 8.95
N ALA A 163 3.84 -27.40 8.61
CA ALA A 163 4.47 -28.46 9.40
C ALA A 163 6.01 -28.55 9.23
N THR A 164 6.60 -27.78 8.30
CA THR A 164 8.01 -27.91 7.92
C THR A 164 8.79 -26.59 8.02
N SER A 165 10.09 -26.68 8.33
CA SER A 165 11.02 -25.54 8.37
C SER A 165 11.02 -24.71 7.07
N ARG A 166 10.85 -25.37 5.91
CA ARG A 166 10.75 -24.70 4.61
C ARG A 166 9.45 -23.88 4.50
N GLY A 167 8.34 -24.45 4.95
CA GLY A 167 7.04 -23.78 4.98
C GLY A 167 7.06 -22.53 5.86
N ILE A 168 7.63 -22.63 7.05
CA ILE A 168 7.81 -21.52 7.99
C ILE A 168 8.60 -20.37 7.33
N ARG A 169 9.76 -20.69 6.73
CA ARG A 169 10.59 -19.69 6.04
C ARG A 169 9.83 -18.98 4.91
N LYS A 170 9.06 -19.72 4.11
CA LYS A 170 8.26 -19.17 3.01
C LYS A 170 7.13 -18.28 3.53
N ALA A 171 6.43 -18.68 4.59
CA ALA A 171 5.36 -17.91 5.21
C ALA A 171 5.90 -16.57 5.75
N VAL A 172 6.99 -16.61 6.52
CA VAL A 172 7.62 -15.40 7.07
C VAL A 172 8.22 -14.52 5.97
N ALA A 173 8.77 -15.09 4.90
CA ALA A 173 9.27 -14.30 3.77
C ALA A 173 8.14 -13.51 3.09
N ARG A 174 6.97 -14.13 2.87
CA ARG A 174 5.78 -13.45 2.32
C ARG A 174 5.28 -12.34 3.24
N TRP A 175 5.21 -12.62 4.55
CA TRP A 175 4.83 -11.63 5.54
C TRP A 175 5.81 -10.45 5.55
N ARG A 176 7.12 -10.71 5.59
CA ARG A 176 8.16 -9.67 5.54
C ARG A 176 8.06 -8.82 4.27
N ALA A 177 7.82 -9.45 3.11
CA ALA A 177 7.64 -8.73 1.85
C ALA A 177 6.43 -7.79 1.90
N ARG A 178 5.29 -8.27 2.42
CA ARG A 178 4.07 -7.45 2.58
C ARG A 178 4.27 -6.25 3.49
N TRP A 179 4.97 -6.45 4.60
CA TRP A 179 5.22 -5.42 5.61
C TRP A 179 6.49 -4.62 5.37
N SER A 180 7.14 -4.79 4.21
CA SER A 180 8.43 -4.18 3.86
C SER A 180 9.51 -4.33 4.94
N VAL A 181 9.45 -5.42 5.72
CA VAL A 181 10.41 -5.73 6.77
C VAL A 181 11.66 -6.29 6.12
N ARG A 182 12.70 -5.46 6.05
CA ARG A 182 14.03 -5.93 5.62
C ARG A 182 14.63 -6.79 6.71
N ARG A 183 15.23 -7.92 6.32
CA ARG A 183 16.12 -8.67 7.21
C ARG A 183 17.33 -7.78 7.48
N ALA A 184 17.55 -7.40 8.74
CA ALA A 184 18.84 -6.83 9.13
C ALA A 184 19.92 -7.86 8.77
N LYS A 185 21.02 -7.40 8.16
CA LYS A 185 22.09 -8.28 7.65
C LYS A 185 22.91 -8.96 8.74
N LEU A 186 22.70 -8.61 10.00
CA LEU A 186 23.45 -9.17 11.12
C LEU A 186 22.87 -10.52 11.51
N ARG A 187 23.70 -11.54 11.38
CA ARG A 187 23.40 -12.87 11.88
C ARG A 187 23.66 -12.87 13.38
N GLU A 188 22.93 -13.70 14.11
CA GLU A 188 23.12 -13.90 15.56
C GLU A 188 24.55 -14.36 15.92
N THR A 189 25.24 -14.97 14.95
CA THR A 189 26.67 -15.35 15.03
C THR A 189 27.64 -14.19 14.89
N ASP A 190 27.20 -13.06 14.34
CA ASP A 190 28.03 -11.87 14.21
C ASP A 190 27.94 -11.15 15.56
N GLN A 191 28.83 -11.49 16.50
CA GLN A 191 28.97 -10.71 17.73
C GLN A 191 29.46 -9.30 17.37
N VAL A 192 28.50 -8.41 17.15
CA VAL A 192 28.72 -6.99 16.97
C VAL A 192 28.16 -6.30 18.19
N ASP A 193 28.93 -5.36 18.73
CA ASP A 193 28.53 -4.57 19.90
C ASP A 193 27.11 -3.99 19.71
N PRO A 194 26.15 -4.31 20.60
CA PRO A 194 24.77 -3.86 20.48
C PRO A 194 24.63 -2.33 20.38
N GLU A 195 25.59 -1.56 20.92
CA GLU A 195 25.60 -0.10 20.84
C GLU A 195 25.83 0.38 19.40
N LEU A 196 26.74 -0.26 18.65
CA LEU A 196 26.98 0.02 17.23
C LEU A 196 25.77 -0.39 16.35
N LEU A 197 25.03 -1.43 16.75
CA LEU A 197 23.83 -1.85 16.04
C LEU A 197 22.67 -0.88 16.21
N ARG A 198 22.46 -0.38 17.42
CA ARG A 198 21.48 0.67 17.72
C ARG A 198 21.74 1.92 16.90
N GLN A 199 23.00 2.36 16.79
CA GLN A 199 23.39 3.50 15.96
C GLN A 199 23.12 3.29 14.46
N LYS A 200 23.38 2.08 13.92
CA LYS A 200 23.10 1.74 12.51
C LYS A 200 21.62 1.74 12.19
N VAL A 201 20.78 1.21 13.09
CA VAL A 201 19.32 1.24 12.92
C VAL A 201 18.85 2.69 12.94
N HIS A 202 19.34 3.52 13.87
CA HIS A 202 18.98 4.93 13.97
C HIS A 202 19.38 5.75 12.73
N MET A 203 20.52 5.43 12.12
CA MET A 203 20.94 6.01 10.83
C MET A 203 20.03 5.56 9.69
N PHE A 204 19.71 4.27 9.58
CA PHE A 204 18.88 3.76 8.48
C PHE A 204 17.51 4.45 8.39
N TRP A 205 16.91 4.83 9.52
CA TRP A 205 15.65 5.57 9.55
C TRP A 205 15.81 7.07 9.28
N ARG A 206 16.94 7.70 9.64
CA ARG A 206 17.25 9.10 9.26
C ARG A 206 17.63 9.23 7.78
N THR A 207 18.31 8.24 7.20
CA THR A 207 18.72 8.30 5.80
C THR A 207 17.54 8.18 4.84
N VAL A 208 16.48 7.45 5.20
CA VAL A 208 15.24 7.41 4.41
C VAL A 208 14.61 8.79 4.28
N SER A 209 14.62 9.61 5.34
CA SER A 209 14.18 11.02 5.30
C SER A 209 15.11 11.92 4.49
N SER A 210 16.43 11.66 4.49
CA SER A 210 17.40 12.44 3.70
C SER A 210 17.42 12.08 2.20
N VAL A 211 17.13 10.82 1.86
CA VAL A 211 17.08 10.32 0.48
C VAL A 211 15.78 10.74 -0.18
N THR A 212 14.64 10.73 0.53
CA THR A 212 13.41 11.33 0.02
C THR A 212 13.56 12.84 -0.17
N ALA A 213 14.25 13.55 0.74
CA ALA A 213 14.55 14.97 0.56
C ALA A 213 15.47 15.25 -0.66
N LYS A 214 16.52 14.43 -0.87
CA LYS A 214 17.39 14.55 -2.07
C LYS A 214 16.67 14.20 -3.37
N CYS A 215 15.81 13.18 -3.36
CA CYS A 215 14.98 12.83 -4.51
C CYS A 215 13.98 13.96 -4.84
N HIS A 216 13.35 14.56 -3.83
CA HIS A 216 12.43 15.67 -4.01
C HIS A 216 13.14 16.94 -4.51
N ALA A 217 14.37 17.20 -4.03
CA ALA A 217 15.21 18.29 -4.51
C ALA A 217 15.64 18.12 -5.98
N LEU A 218 16.05 16.91 -6.38
CA LEU A 218 16.37 16.58 -7.77
C LEU A 218 15.15 16.69 -8.70
N GLU A 219 13.97 16.33 -8.20
CA GLU A 219 12.74 16.43 -8.96
C GLU A 219 12.29 17.89 -9.14
N GLN A 220 12.45 18.73 -8.11
CA GLN A 220 12.24 20.18 -8.23
C GLN A 220 13.25 20.84 -9.19
N ALA A 221 14.52 20.41 -9.18
CA ALA A 221 15.53 20.87 -10.13
C ALA A 221 15.18 20.49 -11.59
N ARG A 222 14.68 19.27 -11.81
CA ARG A 222 14.19 18.82 -13.13
C ARG A 222 12.95 19.59 -13.59
N LYS A 223 12.01 19.89 -12.69
CA LYS A 223 10.83 20.72 -13.00
C LYS A 223 11.23 22.14 -13.38
N ARG A 224 12.18 22.77 -12.65
CA ARG A 224 12.74 24.08 -13.00
C ARG A 224 13.44 24.07 -14.36
N SER A 225 14.24 23.05 -14.67
CA SER A 225 14.90 22.91 -15.98
C SER A 225 13.89 22.75 -17.13
N ARG A 226 12.80 22.02 -16.92
CA ARG A 226 11.72 21.89 -17.92
C ARG A 226 10.94 23.19 -18.11
N LEU A 227 10.70 23.95 -17.04
CA LEU A 227 10.05 25.25 -17.12
C LEU A 227 10.94 26.29 -17.82
N LEU A 228 12.25 26.28 -17.56
CA LEU A 228 13.22 27.14 -18.25
C LEU A 228 13.33 26.80 -19.74
N LYS A 229 13.35 25.51 -20.11
CA LYS A 229 13.27 25.06 -21.52
C LYS A 229 11.96 25.43 -22.22
N LYS A 230 10.87 25.61 -21.45
CA LYS A 230 9.55 25.99 -21.97
C LYS A 230 9.36 27.51 -22.04
N ALA A 231 10.13 28.27 -21.25
CA ALA A 231 10.04 29.74 -21.15
C ALA A 231 11.03 30.49 -22.06
N GLY A 232 12.10 29.85 -22.53
CA GLY A 232 13.01 30.43 -23.51
C GLY A 232 13.52 29.36 -24.44
N GLY A 233 13.27 29.52 -25.74
CA GLY A 233 13.75 28.63 -26.81
C GLY A 233 15.27 28.69 -26.98
N LEU A 234 16.00 28.28 -25.94
CA LEU A 234 17.46 28.18 -25.94
C LEU A 234 17.85 26.71 -26.09
N SER A 235 18.76 26.50 -27.05
CA SER A 235 19.27 25.19 -27.43
C SER A 235 19.99 24.53 -26.25
N SER A 236 19.97 23.19 -26.22
CA SER A 236 20.60 22.39 -25.16
C SER A 236 22.12 22.62 -25.03
N SER A 237 22.75 23.24 -26.03
CA SER A 237 24.15 23.68 -26.03
C SER A 237 24.41 24.89 -25.11
N ASP A 238 23.46 25.81 -25.00
CA ASP A 238 23.65 27.08 -24.26
C ASP A 238 23.53 26.89 -22.75
N LEU A 239 22.69 25.93 -22.33
CA LEU A 239 22.52 25.53 -20.93
C LEU A 239 23.73 24.79 -20.36
N VAL A 240 24.45 24.03 -21.18
CA VAL A 240 25.68 23.35 -20.76
C VAL A 240 26.82 24.37 -20.59
N TRP A 241 26.88 25.39 -21.45
CA TRP A 241 27.89 26.45 -21.35
C TRP A 241 27.70 27.34 -20.10
N LEU A 242 26.46 27.69 -19.75
CA LEU A 242 26.14 28.48 -18.54
C LEU A 242 26.41 27.73 -17.22
N LEU A 243 26.24 26.40 -17.20
CA LEU A 243 26.53 25.58 -16.03
C LEU A 243 28.04 25.37 -15.83
N SER A 244 28.83 25.40 -16.91
CA SER A 244 30.28 25.26 -16.83
C SER A 244 30.97 26.53 -16.30
N ARG A 245 30.43 27.72 -16.57
CA ARG A 245 30.97 28.99 -16.03
C ARG A 245 30.71 29.23 -14.55
N LYS A 246 29.63 28.67 -13.98
CA LYS A 246 29.33 28.82 -12.55
C LYS A 246 30.20 27.96 -11.62
N SER A 247 30.92 26.98 -12.17
CA SER A 247 31.87 26.15 -11.40
C SER A 247 33.30 26.71 -11.36
N ALA A 248 33.56 27.82 -12.05
CA ALA A 248 34.89 28.44 -12.13
C ALA A 248 34.97 29.80 -11.39
N ALA A 249 33.93 30.15 -10.62
CA ALA A 249 33.85 31.40 -9.87
C ALA A 249 33.62 31.20 -8.36
N ASP A 250 33.75 29.97 -7.87
CA ASP A 250 33.87 29.64 -6.44
C ASP A 250 35.19 28.90 -6.21
#